data_AF-A0A1R0WAG3-F1
#
_entry.id   AF-A0A1R0WAG3-F1
#
_cell.length_a   1.000
_cell.length_b   1.000
_cell.length_c   1.000
_cell.angle_alpha   90.00
_cell.angle_beta   90.00
_cell.angle_gamma   90.00
#
_symmetry.space_group_name_H-M   'P 1'
#
loop_
_entity.id
_entity.type
_entity.pdbx_description
1 polymer ?
#
loop_
_entity_poly.entity_id
_entity_poly.type
_entity_poly.pdbx_seq_one_letter_code
_entity_poly.pdbx_strand_id
1 'polypeptide(L)'
;MVVRVLEEYRDHIIDFGAGHSVYEDPELFGKVEKAMLNEPFVFLLIPSQNREKSALILCERSGLDFNRHFVDHESNYKLAKQIVYTEDREPEETMKEILNQILNEKR
;
A
#
# COMPACT_ATOMS: atom_id res chain seq x y z
N MET A 1 3.38 -7.19 -14.26
CA MET A 1 2.15 -6.38 -14.47
C MET A 1 2.27 -5.00 -13.84
N VAL A 2 2.62 -4.90 -12.55
CA VAL A 2 2.78 -3.61 -11.83
C VAL A 2 3.66 -2.61 -12.58
N VAL A 3 4.88 -2.99 -12.98
CA VAL A 3 5.80 -2.11 -13.73
C VAL A 3 5.14 -1.52 -14.98
N ARG A 4 4.44 -2.34 -15.76
CA ARG A 4 3.76 -1.91 -16.97
C ARG A 4 2.62 -0.93 -16.69
N VAL A 5 1.85 -1.17 -15.62
CA VAL A 5 0.74 -0.29 -15.21
C VAL A 5 1.28 1.09 -14.81
N LEU A 6 2.39 1.14 -14.06
CA LEU A 6 3.04 2.41 -13.72
C LEU A 6 3.51 3.18 -14.98
N GLU A 7 4.05 2.46 -15.97
CA GLU A 7 4.50 3.08 -17.22
C GLU A 7 3.37 3.64 -18.09
N GLU A 8 2.24 2.92 -18.17
CA GLU A 8 1.10 3.25 -19.03
C GLU A 8 0.16 4.31 -18.41
N TYR A 9 0.07 4.39 -17.08
CA TYR A 9 -0.92 5.21 -16.36
C TYR A 9 -0.31 6.25 -15.42
N ARG A 10 0.69 7.01 -15.89
CA ARG A 10 1.50 7.94 -15.06
C ARG A 10 0.73 9.02 -14.31
N ASP A 11 -0.41 9.48 -14.83
CA ASP A 11 -1.20 10.57 -14.25
C ASP A 11 -2.48 10.09 -13.54
N HIS A 12 -2.49 8.83 -13.06
CA HIS A 12 -3.68 8.20 -12.47
C HIS A 12 -3.47 7.81 -11.01
N ILE A 13 -4.58 7.69 -10.28
CA ILE A 13 -4.62 6.98 -9.01
C ILE A 13 -4.75 5.49 -9.34
N ILE A 14 -3.80 4.69 -8.88
CA ILE A 14 -3.75 3.25 -9.13
C ILE A 14 -3.96 2.53 -7.81
N ASP A 15 -5.04 1.75 -7.72
CA ASP A 15 -5.30 0.87 -6.58
C ASP A 15 -4.78 -0.54 -6.89
N PHE A 16 -3.78 -0.97 -6.12
CA PHE A 16 -3.18 -2.29 -6.22
C PHE A 16 -3.78 -3.20 -5.15
N GLY A 17 -4.55 -4.21 -5.58
CA GLY A 17 -4.97 -5.28 -4.66
C GLY A 17 -3.76 -5.99 -4.03
N ALA A 18 -3.91 -6.52 -2.82
CA ALA A 18 -2.80 -7.00 -1.96
C ALA A 18 -1.81 -7.99 -2.60
N GLY A 19 -2.24 -8.77 -3.60
CA GLY A 19 -1.36 -9.68 -4.34
C GLY A 19 -0.37 -8.99 -5.29
N HIS A 20 -0.51 -7.69 -5.55
CA HIS A 20 0.38 -6.93 -6.43
C HIS A 20 1.58 -6.31 -5.71
N SER A 21 1.62 -6.37 -4.40
CA SER A 21 2.70 -5.82 -3.58
C SER A 21 3.47 -6.89 -2.81
N VAL A 22 3.06 -8.15 -2.88
CA VAL A 22 3.74 -9.30 -2.26
C VAL A 22 4.54 -10.07 -3.30
N TYR A 23 5.84 -10.19 -3.04
CA TYR A 23 6.81 -10.79 -3.96
C TYR A 23 7.71 -11.77 -3.20
N GLU A 24 7.51 -13.06 -3.46
CA GLU A 24 8.37 -14.13 -2.92
C GLU A 24 9.70 -14.25 -3.68
N ASP A 25 9.73 -13.80 -4.94
CA ASP A 25 10.93 -13.74 -5.76
C ASP A 25 11.61 -12.37 -5.61
N PRO A 26 12.82 -12.30 -5.02
CA PRO A 26 13.57 -11.06 -4.86
C PRO A 26 13.88 -10.34 -6.18
N GLU A 27 14.03 -11.05 -7.31
CA GLU A 27 14.27 -10.42 -8.61
C GLU A 27 13.03 -9.69 -9.11
N LEU A 28 11.83 -10.26 -8.88
CA LEU A 28 10.57 -9.59 -9.20
C LEU A 28 10.34 -8.39 -8.29
N PHE A 29 10.63 -8.54 -6.99
CA PHE A 29 10.60 -7.43 -6.04
C PHE A 29 11.49 -6.27 -6.49
N GLY A 30 12.75 -6.55 -6.83
CA GLY A 30 13.70 -5.51 -7.26
C GLY A 30 13.28 -4.76 -8.53
N LYS A 31 12.61 -5.43 -9.48
CA LYS A 31 12.04 -4.76 -10.67
C LYS A 31 10.94 -3.77 -10.29
N VAL A 32 10.09 -4.15 -9.35
CA VAL A 32 8.95 -3.33 -8.90
C VAL A 32 9.42 -2.19 -8.01
N GLU A 33 10.32 -2.47 -7.07
CA GLU A 33 10.97 -1.46 -6.24
C GLU A 33 11.62 -0.38 -7.10
N LYS A 34 12.40 -0.78 -8.11
CA LYS A 34 13.03 0.17 -9.05
C LYS A 34 12.01 1.03 -9.81
N ALA A 35 10.87 0.46 -10.22
CA ALA A 35 9.82 1.23 -10.88
C ALA A 35 9.18 2.25 -9.92
N MET A 36 8.87 1.82 -8.69
CA MET A 36 8.25 2.64 -7.65
C MET A 36 9.15 3.77 -7.13
N LEU A 37 10.49 3.67 -7.27
CA LEU A 37 11.42 4.74 -6.86
C LEU A 37 11.05 6.10 -7.49
N ASN A 38 10.63 6.09 -8.76
CA ASN A 38 10.27 7.31 -9.50
C ASN A 38 8.90 7.88 -9.12
N GLU A 39 8.05 7.10 -8.44
CA GLU A 39 6.69 7.51 -8.09
C GLU A 39 6.70 8.28 -6.77
N PRO A 40 6.44 9.59 -6.76
CA PRO A 40 6.57 10.39 -5.54
C PRO A 40 5.63 9.93 -4.42
N PHE A 41 4.47 9.37 -4.79
CA PHE A 41 3.41 9.04 -3.85
C PHE A 41 3.07 7.55 -3.93
N VAL A 42 3.48 6.80 -2.91
CA VAL A 42 3.15 5.37 -2.75
C VAL A 42 2.65 5.15 -1.32
N PHE A 43 1.35 4.87 -1.20
CA PHE A 43 0.67 4.74 0.09
C PHE A 43 0.34 3.28 0.40
N LEU A 44 0.70 2.83 1.60
CA LEU A 44 0.14 1.62 2.19
C LEU A 44 -1.01 2.02 3.12
N LEU A 45 -2.23 1.61 2.76
CA LEU A 45 -3.40 1.76 3.62
C LEU A 45 -3.58 0.47 4.44
N ILE A 46 -3.50 0.59 5.77
CA ILE A 46 -3.60 -0.57 6.66
C ILE A 46 -4.33 -0.16 7.95
N PRO A 47 -5.13 -1.01 8.61
CA PRO A 47 -5.93 -0.56 9.76
C PRO A 47 -5.10 0.05 10.89
N SER A 48 -4.04 -0.63 11.31
CA SER A 48 -3.27 -0.29 12.51
C SER A 48 -1.77 -0.43 12.30
N GLN A 49 -0.98 0.30 13.09
CA GLN A 49 0.47 0.14 13.16
C GLN A 49 0.87 -1.24 13.69
N ASN A 50 0.04 -1.82 14.58
CA ASN A 50 0.24 -3.19 15.03
C ASN A 50 -0.22 -4.15 13.92
N ARG A 51 0.73 -4.89 13.33
CA ARG A 51 0.48 -5.85 12.24
C ARG A 51 -0.52 -6.94 12.62
N GLU A 52 -0.39 -7.49 13.82
CA GLU A 52 -1.33 -8.49 14.33
C GLU A 52 -2.76 -7.92 14.37
N LYS A 53 -2.90 -6.73 14.92
CA LYS A 53 -4.20 -6.04 15.00
C LYS A 53 -4.78 -5.78 13.61
N SER A 54 -3.95 -5.33 12.67
CA SER A 54 -4.34 -5.13 11.27
C SER A 54 -4.79 -6.42 10.60
N ALA A 55 -4.05 -7.52 10.79
CA ALA A 55 -4.40 -8.83 10.26
C ALA A 55 -5.76 -9.29 10.81
N LEU A 56 -5.98 -9.19 12.12
CA LEU A 56 -7.25 -9.55 12.75
C LEU A 56 -8.42 -8.76 12.15
N ILE A 57 -8.31 -7.42 12.07
CA ILE A 57 -9.36 -6.57 11.50
C ILE A 57 -9.66 -6.95 10.04
N LEU A 58 -8.64 -7.20 9.23
CA LEU A 58 -8.82 -7.54 7.80
C LEU A 58 -9.37 -8.97 7.62
N CYS A 59 -8.93 -9.94 8.42
CA CYS A 59 -9.48 -11.29 8.43
C CYS A 59 -10.96 -11.27 8.83
N GLU A 60 -11.34 -10.51 9.86
CA GLU A 60 -12.74 -10.34 10.28
C GLU A 60 -13.61 -9.70 9.19
N ARG A 61 -13.12 -8.63 8.54
CA ARG A 61 -13.87 -7.92 7.48
C ARG A 61 -14.11 -8.76 6.23
N SER A 62 -13.15 -9.62 5.87
CA SER A 62 -13.20 -10.41 4.63
C SER A 62 -13.71 -11.83 4.83
N GLY A 63 -13.61 -12.38 6.05
CA GLY A 63 -13.79 -13.80 6.34
C GLY A 63 -12.64 -14.68 5.83
N LEU A 64 -11.49 -14.11 5.47
CA LEU A 64 -10.37 -14.81 4.84
C LEU A 64 -9.09 -14.71 5.68
N ASP A 65 -8.59 -15.85 6.13
CA ASP A 65 -7.43 -15.92 7.04
C ASP A 65 -6.09 -15.59 6.36
N PHE A 66 -6.02 -15.67 5.03
CA PHE A 66 -4.78 -15.38 4.29
C PHE A 66 -4.37 -13.90 4.31
N ASN A 67 -5.22 -12.98 4.77
CA ASN A 67 -4.86 -11.56 4.87
C ASN A 67 -3.68 -11.32 5.81
N ARG A 68 -3.47 -12.20 6.79
CA ARG A 68 -2.30 -12.19 7.65
C ARG A 68 -1.00 -12.24 6.86
N HIS A 69 -0.94 -13.12 5.85
CA HIS A 69 0.24 -13.22 4.99
C HIS A 69 0.53 -11.90 4.27
N PHE A 70 -0.50 -11.25 3.71
CA PHE A 70 -0.32 -9.95 3.06
C PHE A 70 0.12 -8.87 4.05
N VAL A 71 -0.49 -8.80 5.23
CA VAL A 71 -0.15 -7.81 6.26
C VAL A 71 1.28 -7.97 6.74
N ASP A 72 1.76 -9.19 6.96
CA ASP A 72 3.09 -9.42 7.51
C ASP A 72 4.21 -9.31 6.46
N HIS A 73 3.87 -9.37 5.17
CA HIS A 73 4.87 -9.38 4.10
C HIS A 73 5.66 -8.07 4.01
N GLU A 74 6.99 -8.18 4.07
CA GLU A 74 7.88 -7.02 4.13
C GLU A 74 7.82 -6.12 2.90
N SER A 75 7.51 -6.68 1.72
CA SER A 75 7.44 -5.91 0.46
C SER A 75 6.47 -4.73 0.55
N ASN A 76 5.35 -4.86 1.25
CA ASN A 76 4.41 -3.75 1.46
C ASN A 76 5.09 -2.54 2.11
N TYR A 77 5.88 -2.80 3.14
CA TYR A 77 6.55 -1.77 3.92
C TYR A 77 7.79 -1.21 3.22
N LYS A 78 8.46 -2.01 2.39
CA LYS A 78 9.61 -1.56 1.61
C LYS A 78 9.21 -0.71 0.40
N LEU A 79 8.08 -1.03 -0.24
CA LEU A 79 7.58 -0.27 -1.40
C LEU A 79 6.87 1.02 -1.00
N ALA A 80 6.20 1.04 0.15
CA ALA A 80 5.46 2.21 0.61
C ALA A 80 6.41 3.36 0.99
N LYS A 81 6.08 4.56 0.50
CA LYS A 81 6.73 5.81 0.92
C LYS A 81 6.03 6.41 2.13
N GLN A 82 4.72 6.21 2.22
CA GLN A 82 3.87 6.68 3.31
C GLN A 82 2.93 5.55 3.74
N ILE A 83 2.64 5.46 5.03
CA ILE A 83 1.70 4.48 5.60
C ILE A 83 0.58 5.28 6.26
N VAL A 84 -0.66 4.95 5.94
CA VAL A 84 -1.85 5.60 6.49
C VAL A 84 -2.69 4.56 7.23
N TYR A 85 -2.99 4.85 8.49
CA TYR A 85 -3.76 3.98 9.35
C TYR A 85 -5.25 4.26 9.25
N THR A 86 -6.09 3.23 9.08
CA THR A 86 -7.51 3.39 8.75
C THR A 86 -8.48 2.84 9.79
N GLU A 87 -7.98 2.27 10.88
CA GLU A 87 -8.81 1.85 12.01
C GLU A 87 -9.58 3.03 12.61
N ASP A 88 -10.88 2.80 12.89
CA ASP A 88 -11.80 3.77 13.48
C ASP A 88 -11.92 5.11 12.74
N ARG A 89 -11.58 5.13 11.44
CA ARG A 89 -11.66 6.32 10.59
C ARG A 89 -12.68 6.16 9.48
N GLU A 90 -13.36 7.26 9.20
CA GLU A 90 -14.17 7.37 7.99
C GLU A 90 -13.26 7.55 6.75
N PRO A 91 -13.71 7.10 5.56
CA PRO A 91 -12.95 7.26 4.32
C PRO A 91 -12.53 8.71 4.05
N GLU A 92 -13.37 9.70 4.38
CA GLU A 92 -13.07 11.13 4.20
C GLU A 92 -11.90 11.59 5.06
N GLU A 93 -11.73 11.02 6.26
CA GLU A 93 -10.60 11.36 7.14
C GLU A 93 -9.30 10.81 6.57
N THR A 94 -9.33 9.58 6.03
CA THR A 94 -8.19 8.95 5.36
C THR A 94 -7.80 9.73 4.10
N MET A 95 -8.79 10.09 3.28
CA MET A 95 -8.60 10.90 2.08
C MET A 95 -7.96 12.26 2.41
N LYS A 96 -8.45 12.96 3.44
CA LYS A 96 -7.90 14.26 3.86
C LYS A 96 -6.43 14.16 4.24
N GLU A 97 -6.03 13.10 4.95
CA GLU A 97 -4.63 12.89 5.30
C GLU A 97 -3.76 12.68 4.07
N ILE A 98 -4.17 11.80 3.15
CA ILE A 98 -3.45 11.55 1.90
C ILE A 98 -3.29 12.85 1.10
N LEU A 99 -4.37 13.62 0.94
CA LEU A 99 -4.33 14.90 0.24
C LEU A 99 -3.39 15.90 0.91
N ASN A 100 -3.39 15.97 2.25
CA ASN A 100 -2.47 16.83 2.98
C ASN A 100 -1.01 16.44 2.76
N GLN A 101 -0.69 15.14 2.73
CA GLN A 101 0.66 14.64 2.44
C GLN A 101 1.10 15.05 1.02
N ILE A 102 0.24 14.83 0.02
CA ILE A 102 0.51 15.21 -1.39
C ILE A 102 0.71 16.73 -1.55
N LEU A 103 -0.13 17.54 -0.90
CA LEU A 103 -0.08 19.00 -1.06
C LEU A 103 1.09 19.65 -0.30
N ASN A 104 1.52 19.07 0.82
CA ASN A 104 2.64 19.58 1.60
C ASN A 104 4.01 19.23 0.97
N GLU A 105 4.11 18.11 0.26
CA GLU A 105 5.34 17.67 -0.42
C GLU A 105 5.62 18.45 -1.73
N LYS A 106 4.59 19.14 -2.27
CA LYS A 106 4.72 20.04 -3.43
C LYS A 106 5.18 21.47 -3.06
N ARG A 107 5.45 21.76 -1.78
CA ARG A 107 5.88 23.08 -1.29
C ARG A 107 7.39 23.17 -1.12
#